data_AF-A0A3D4TND8-F1
#
_entry.id   AF-A0A3D4TND8-F1
#
_cell.length_a   1.000
_cell.length_b   1.000
_cell.length_c   1.000
_cell.angle_alpha   90.00
_cell.angle_beta   90.00
_cell.angle_gamma   90.00
#
_symmetry.space_group_name_H-M   'P 1'
#
loop_
_entity.id
_entity.type
_entity.pdbx_description
1 polymer ?
#
loop_
_entity_poly.entity_id
_entity_poly.type
_entity_poly.pdbx_seq_one_letter_code
_entity_poly.pdbx_strand_id
1 'polypeptide(L)' 'DGPGGGEGGSTTINVDVDSIEEAERVFAALAEGGQVQMPIAETFWAHRWGMLIDRYGKPWMVNCMKQP' A
#
# COMPACT_ATOMS: atom_id res chain seq x y z
N ASP A 1 34.87 6.35 -11.27
CA ASP A 1 34.98 7.23 -10.09
C ASP A 1 34.16 8.50 -10.27
N GLY A 2 32.99 8.73 -9.67
CA GLY A 2 32.15 8.02 -8.68
C GLY A 2 30.91 8.90 -8.39
N PRO A 3 29.97 8.55 -7.48
CA PRO A 3 29.70 7.26 -6.84
C PRO A 3 28.33 6.68 -7.26
N GLY A 4 28.13 5.39 -6.99
CA GLY A 4 26.87 4.68 -7.21
C GLY A 4 25.76 5.10 -6.25
N GLY A 5 24.52 4.92 -6.69
CA GLY A 5 23.32 5.19 -5.93
C GLY A 5 22.17 4.31 -6.44
N GLY A 6 22.30 3.01 -6.25
CA GLY A 6 21.20 2.04 -6.21
C GLY A 6 20.29 1.97 -7.45
N GLU A 7 20.58 1.01 -8.32
CA GLU A 7 19.55 0.35 -9.10
C GLU A 7 18.55 -0.31 -8.13
N GLY A 8 17.51 0.42 -7.77
CA GLY A 8 16.39 -0.05 -6.97
C GLY A 8 15.13 0.53 -7.57
N GLY A 9 14.64 -0.10 -8.64
CA GLY A 9 13.37 0.31 -9.25
C GLY A 9 12.31 0.43 -8.16
N SER A 10 11.58 1.54 -8.14
CA SER A 10 10.47 1.77 -7.21
C SER A 10 9.34 0.78 -7.54
N THR A 11 9.50 -0.47 -7.11
CA THR A 11 8.49 -1.51 -7.29
C THR A 11 7.48 -1.36 -6.17
N THR A 12 6.28 -0.94 -6.52
CA THR A 12 5.15 -0.91 -5.59
C THR A 12 4.62 -2.32 -5.36
N ILE A 13 4.46 -2.69 -4.10
CA ILE A 13 3.83 -3.97 -3.73
C ILE A 13 2.33 -3.77 -3.64
N ASN A 14 1.58 -4.65 -4.33
CA ASN A 14 0.13 -4.73 -4.20
C ASN A 14 -0.22 -5.89 -3.29
N VAL A 15 -1.05 -5.62 -2.28
CA VAL A 15 -1.64 -6.64 -1.40
C VAL A 15 -3.14 -6.63 -1.65
N ASP A 16 -3.67 -7.76 -2.10
CA ASP A 16 -5.10 -7.99 -2.26
C ASP A 16 -5.60 -8.88 -1.13
N VAL A 17 -6.71 -8.50 -0.50
CA VAL A 17 -7.30 -9.22 0.63
C VAL A 17 -8.81 -9.43 0.44
N ASP A 18 -9.32 -10.51 1.00
CA ASP A 18 -10.72 -10.92 0.82
C ASP A 18 -11.71 -10.24 1.79
N SER A 19 -11.24 -9.37 2.70
CA SER A 19 -12.10 -8.77 3.72
C SER A 19 -11.72 -7.33 4.06
N ILE A 20 -12.74 -6.51 4.34
CA ILE A 20 -12.58 -5.09 4.73
C ILE A 20 -11.70 -4.96 5.99
N GLU A 21 -11.97 -5.80 6.99
CA GLU A 21 -11.25 -5.77 8.28
C GLU A 21 -9.75 -6.04 8.10
N GLU A 22 -9.39 -7.02 7.26
CA GLU A 22 -7.99 -7.32 6.94
C GLU A 22 -7.35 -6.18 6.14
N ALA A 23 -8.08 -5.54 5.22
CA ALA A 23 -7.56 -4.40 4.46
C ALA A 23 -7.21 -3.23 5.38
N GLU A 24 -8.11 -2.88 6.30
CA GLU A 24 -7.90 -1.81 7.27
C GLU A 24 -6.78 -2.15 8.25
N ARG A 25 -6.70 -3.40 8.73
CA ARG A 25 -5.63 -3.87 9.61
C ARG A 25 -4.26 -3.81 8.93
N VAL A 26 -4.13 -4.32 7.71
CA VAL A 26 -2.87 -4.31 6.95
C VAL A 26 -2.45 -2.87 6.66
N PHE A 27 -3.37 -2.02 6.21
CA PHE A 27 -3.09 -0.62 5.93
C PHE A 27 -2.63 0.13 7.17
N ALA A 28 -3.32 -0.04 8.32
CA ALA A 28 -2.94 0.61 9.57
C ALA A 28 -1.54 0.18 10.04
N ALA A 29 -1.21 -1.12 9.95
CA ALA A 29 0.09 -1.63 10.33
C ALA A 29 1.23 -1.08 9.44
N LEU A 30 1.00 -1.01 8.13
CA LEU A 30 1.97 -0.45 7.19
C LEU A 30 2.11 1.07 7.33
N ALA A 31 1.01 1.78 7.64
CA ALA A 31 0.99 3.22 7.84
C ALA A 31 1.68 3.65 9.14
N GLU A 32 1.82 2.75 10.12
CA GLU A 32 2.51 3.04 11.37
C GLU A 32 3.99 3.36 11.12
N GLY A 33 4.34 4.64 11.33
CA GLY A 33 5.68 5.17 11.04
C GLY A 33 5.97 5.36 9.55
N GLY A 34 4.97 5.15 8.69
CA GLY A 34 5.03 5.42 7.25
C GLY A 34 4.39 6.75 6.86
N GLN A 35 4.23 6.94 5.57
CA GLN A 35 3.56 8.07 4.96
C GLN A 35 2.37 7.59 4.14
N VAL A 36 1.16 7.94 4.58
CA VAL A 36 -0.06 7.72 3.80
C VAL A 36 -0.04 8.64 2.58
N GLN A 37 -0.06 8.05 1.38
CA GLN A 37 -0.17 8.80 0.12
C GLN A 37 -1.64 8.97 -0.27
N MET A 38 -2.42 7.90 -0.07
CA MET A 38 -3.87 7.89 -0.24
C MET A 38 -4.50 7.11 0.90
N PRO A 39 -5.31 7.77 1.76
CA PRO A 39 -6.02 7.10 2.84
C PRO A 39 -6.86 5.93 2.31
N ILE A 40 -6.94 4.87 3.10
CA ILE A 40 -7.80 3.73 2.74
C ILE A 40 -9.25 4.20 2.69
N ALA A 41 -9.91 3.96 1.56
CA ALA A 41 -11.29 4.37 1.33
C ALA A 41 -12.01 3.37 0.41
N GLU A 42 -13.33 3.42 0.40
CA GLU A 42 -14.12 2.67 -0.58
C GLU A 42 -14.03 3.35 -1.97
N THR A 43 -13.98 2.54 -3.04
CA THR A 43 -14.03 3.00 -4.43
C THR A 43 -15.15 2.31 -5.20
N PHE A 44 -15.35 2.67 -6.47
CA PHE A 44 -16.39 2.01 -7.28
C PHE A 44 -16.05 0.54 -7.59
N TRP A 45 -14.78 0.14 -7.51
CA TRP A 45 -14.29 -1.21 -7.85
C TRP A 45 -13.80 -2.03 -6.63
N ALA A 46 -13.58 -1.39 -5.49
CA ALA A 46 -13.04 -2.02 -4.28
C ALA A 46 -13.81 -1.59 -3.04
N HIS A 47 -14.01 -2.52 -2.10
CA HIS A 47 -14.55 -2.20 -0.77
C HIS A 47 -13.57 -1.35 0.03
N ARG A 48 -12.27 -1.59 -0.14
CA ARG A 48 -11.19 -0.79 0.43
C ARG A 48 -10.02 -0.72 -0.54
N TRP A 49 -9.51 0.48 -0.74
CA TRP A 49 -8.28 0.70 -1.50
C TRP A 49 -7.51 1.90 -0.94
N GLY A 50 -6.19 1.79 -0.89
CA GLY A 50 -5.33 2.87 -0.40
C GLY A 50 -3.86 2.68 -0.79
N MET A 51 -3.09 3.75 -0.67
CA MET A 51 -1.65 3.77 -0.96
C MET A 51 -0.86 4.41 0.18
N LEU A 52 0.30 3.85 0.48
CA LEU A 52 1.19 4.40 1.48
C LEU A 52 2.65 4.02 1.19
N ILE A 53 3.58 4.70 1.83
CA ILE A 53 5.00 4.32 1.90
C ILE A 53 5.25 3.88 3.33
N ASP A 54 5.75 2.67 3.55
CA ASP A 54 6.00 2.20 4.92
C ASP A 54 7.21 2.92 5.57
N ARG A 55 7.48 2.61 6.84
CA ARG A 55 8.61 3.18 7.60
C ARG A 55 10.00 2.90 7.01
N TYR A 56 10.12 1.98 6.06
CA TYR A 56 11.37 1.61 5.39
C TYR A 56 11.49 2.23 3.99
N GLY A 57 10.53 3.08 3.59
CA GLY A 57 10.52 3.72 2.28
C GLY A 57 9.94 2.85 1.17
N LYS A 58 9.27 1.73 1.49
CA LYS A 58 8.68 0.85 0.47
C LYS A 58 7.28 1.35 0.09
N PRO A 59 6.95 1.53 -1.20
CA PRO A 59 5.60 1.85 -1.62
C PRO A 59 4.70 0.60 -1.61
N TRP A 60 3.50 0.77 -1.06
CA TRP A 60 2.45 -0.25 -0.93
C TRP A 60 1.11 0.24 -1.48
N MET A 61 0.36 -0.68 -2.06
CA MET A 61 -1.06 -0.57 -2.36
C MET A 61 -1.80 -1.70 -1.62
N VAL A 62 -2.87 -1.35 -0.91
CA VAL A 62 -3.75 -2.31 -0.24
C VAL A 62 -5.10 -2.27 -0.94
N ASN A 63 -5.63 -3.43 -1.30
CA ASN A 63 -6.85 -3.57 -2.08
C ASN A 63 -7.73 -4.69 -1.53
N CYS A 64 -9.04 -4.45 -1.50
CA CYS A 64 -10.07 -5.44 -1.24
C CYS A 64 -11.14 -5.28 -2.31
N MET A 65 -11.05 -6.09 -3.37
CA MET A 65 -11.91 -5.93 -4.54
C MET A 65 -13.37 -6.26 -4.23
N LYS A 66 -14.29 -5.54 -4.90
CA LYS A 66 -15.69 -5.97 -5.00
C LYS A 66 -15.71 -7.08 -6.04
N GLN A 67 -15.82 -8.33 -5.62
CA GLN A 67 -16.04 -9.43 -6.56
C GLN A 67 -17.37 -9.20 -7.30
N PRO A 68 -17.46 -9.53 -8.60
CA PRO A 68 -18.71 -9.47 -9.34
C PRO A 68 -19.76 -10.48 -8.81
#